data_AF-A0A2R6QEQ1-F1
#
_entry.id   AF-A0A2R6QEQ1-F1
#
_cell.length_a   1.000
_cell.length_b   1.000
_cell.length_c   1.000
_cell.angle_alpha   90.00
_cell.angle_beta   90.00
_cell.angle_gamma   90.00
#
_symmetry.space_group_name_H-M   'P 1'
#
loop_
_entity.id
_entity.type
_entity.pdbx_description
1 polymer ?
#
loop_
_entity_poly.entity_id
_entity_poly.type
_entity_poly.pdbx_seq_one_letter_code
_entity_poly.pdbx_strand_id
1 'polypeptide(L)'
;MSTYNLDISVNIADIPILKNGGYRLCIAKRVNGKYDVVWSGGAFIASNSFAWDAEFQVFGALKFQGGFQVKAGTNPEELKFGQSVVLDSNGVMQPATGPTDKSGVFKVQNNYGAMCIGVNAKLGGAWSPIYLSQTPFASGVVSLTPIEKVLVWFDALSSTGTMLVDAVTNSIELDFTGKTSQSVTYASDPNKPGNGGWIVGGSAVLSSTYHVDTDTFSLETPSAPLLGKLSTLINSQNSLPLSKLAVSASLEFYDEVSAEEFVRYAFGKRPEGVRNWDFVQTSTVVELKLQTEKDQEDELAVKFLQDAYLGVLYSFPGPEYMKLTFQILNRHSLPTSAETNVAPAAPNVVDPRSSGELRIIYSSASQAADAAKGITALAGNGLAYVADVHSDDKQWVRVLLSLTFPSGNVDQDRHAIVDPLATALFGGGQYFKQPPLFPNTPDFVMYAVQWGKD
;
A
#
# COMPACT_ATOMS: atom_id res chain seq x y z
N MET A 1 -21.52 -8.13 -21.62
CA MET A 1 -21.78 -7.00 -20.72
C MET A 1 -20.43 -6.64 -20.12
N SER A 2 -20.09 -5.36 -20.00
CA SER A 2 -18.80 -4.97 -19.43
C SER A 2 -18.97 -4.76 -17.94
N THR A 3 -18.19 -5.48 -17.13
CA THR A 3 -18.11 -5.28 -15.69
C THR A 3 -17.07 -4.20 -15.41
N TYR A 4 -17.46 -3.20 -14.63
CA TYR A 4 -16.61 -2.10 -14.19
C TYR A 4 -16.05 -2.41 -12.81
N ASN A 5 -14.78 -2.11 -12.59
CA ASN A 5 -14.07 -2.34 -11.33
C ASN A 5 -13.45 -1.03 -10.83
N LEU A 6 -13.71 -0.71 -9.58
CA LEU A 6 -13.14 0.43 -8.88
C LEU A 6 -12.42 -0.05 -7.62
N ASP A 7 -11.11 0.16 -7.59
CA ASP A 7 -10.30 -0.11 -6.41
C ASP A 7 -9.93 1.19 -5.70
N ILE A 8 -10.36 1.32 -4.45
CA ILE A 8 -10.06 2.46 -3.60
C ILE A 8 -9.16 2.00 -2.48
N SER A 9 -7.90 2.43 -2.54
CA SER A 9 -6.94 2.25 -1.46
C SER A 9 -6.97 3.44 -0.50
N VAL A 10 -6.82 3.18 0.79
CA VAL A 10 -6.72 4.20 1.83
C VAL A 10 -5.42 3.96 2.58
N ASN A 11 -4.57 4.99 2.69
CA ASN A 11 -3.34 4.86 3.46
C ASN A 11 -3.65 4.43 4.90
N ILE A 12 -2.93 3.44 5.41
CA ILE A 12 -3.18 2.84 6.73
C ILE A 12 -3.17 3.89 7.85
N ALA A 13 -2.30 4.89 7.75
CA ALA A 13 -2.23 5.98 8.73
C ALA A 13 -3.50 6.85 8.77
N ASP A 14 -4.24 6.96 7.66
CA ASP A 14 -5.47 7.74 7.57
C ASP A 14 -6.69 7.01 8.14
N ILE A 15 -6.69 5.67 8.13
CA ILE A 15 -7.85 4.86 8.50
C ILE A 15 -8.34 5.16 9.92
N PRO A 16 -7.50 5.16 10.98
CA PRO A 16 -7.97 5.43 12.33
C PRO A 16 -8.53 6.84 12.47
N ILE A 17 -7.92 7.84 11.82
CA ILE A 17 -8.33 9.23 11.94
C ILE A 17 -9.67 9.46 11.25
N LEU A 18 -9.84 8.95 10.03
CA LEU A 18 -11.10 9.01 9.31
C LEU A 18 -12.21 8.25 10.06
N LYS A 19 -11.92 7.04 10.59
CA LYS A 19 -12.91 6.28 11.36
C LYS A 19 -13.29 6.95 12.67
N ASN A 20 -12.33 7.49 13.41
CA ASN A 20 -12.58 8.23 14.65
C ASN A 20 -13.36 9.53 14.39
N GLY A 21 -13.18 10.15 13.22
CA GLY A 21 -13.98 11.26 12.74
C GLY A 21 -15.39 10.88 12.27
N GLY A 22 -15.75 9.59 12.29
CA GLY A 22 -17.05 9.09 11.85
C GLY A 22 -17.23 9.07 10.32
N TYR A 23 -16.15 9.25 9.55
CA TYR A 23 -16.22 9.26 8.10
C TYR A 23 -16.58 7.89 7.54
N ARG A 24 -17.27 7.92 6.40
CA ARG A 24 -17.61 6.79 5.56
C ARG A 24 -17.04 7.01 4.16
N LEU A 25 -16.70 5.93 3.48
CA LEU A 25 -16.33 6.00 2.07
C LEU A 25 -17.62 6.08 1.25
N CYS A 26 -17.75 7.16 0.50
CA CYS A 26 -18.92 7.48 -0.30
C CYS A 26 -18.61 7.42 -1.80
N ILE A 27 -19.54 6.85 -2.55
CA ILE A 27 -19.52 6.76 -4.01
C ILE A 27 -20.86 7.27 -4.52
N ALA A 28 -20.87 8.11 -5.55
CA ALA A 28 -22.06 8.47 -6.31
C ALA A 28 -21.83 8.18 -7.81
N LYS A 29 -22.91 7.88 -8.53
CA LYS A 29 -22.89 7.64 -9.97
C LYS A 29 -23.70 8.72 -10.69
N ARG A 30 -23.18 9.16 -11.83
CA ARG A 30 -23.74 10.30 -12.57
C ARG A 30 -24.95 9.88 -13.41
N VAL A 31 -26.05 10.62 -13.34
CA VAL A 31 -27.25 10.45 -14.19
C VAL A 31 -27.73 11.80 -14.67
N ASN A 32 -28.05 11.93 -15.97
CA ASN A 32 -28.45 13.20 -16.58
C ASN A 32 -27.47 14.35 -16.31
N GLY A 33 -26.19 14.00 -16.25
CA GLY A 33 -25.13 14.95 -15.96
C GLY A 33 -24.99 15.31 -14.48
N LYS A 34 -25.78 14.80 -13.52
CA LYS A 34 -25.64 15.16 -12.10
C LYS A 34 -25.31 13.99 -11.18
N TYR A 35 -24.72 14.30 -10.02
CA TYR A 35 -24.63 13.39 -8.87
C TYR A 35 -25.66 13.82 -7.84
N ASP A 36 -26.79 13.12 -7.76
CA ASP A 36 -27.90 13.49 -6.86
C ASP A 36 -27.97 12.61 -5.61
N VAL A 37 -27.45 11.37 -5.66
CA VAL A 37 -27.63 10.39 -4.58
C VAL A 37 -26.33 9.63 -4.31
N VAL A 38 -26.02 9.42 -3.04
CA VAL A 38 -24.93 8.52 -2.61
C VAL A 38 -25.31 7.09 -2.95
N TRP A 39 -24.62 6.51 -3.92
CA TRP A 39 -24.83 5.14 -4.37
C TRP A 39 -24.37 4.11 -3.34
N SER A 40 -23.23 4.38 -2.70
CA SER A 40 -22.68 3.58 -1.61
C SER A 40 -22.06 4.50 -0.58
N GLY A 41 -22.43 4.35 0.68
CA GLY A 41 -21.84 5.11 1.79
C GLY A 41 -21.69 4.19 2.99
N GLY A 42 -20.46 3.74 3.26
CA GLY A 42 -20.23 2.66 4.22
C GLY A 42 -18.87 2.68 4.89
N ALA A 43 -18.65 1.67 5.73
CA ALA A 43 -17.35 1.41 6.33
C ALA A 43 -16.31 1.06 5.26
N PHE A 44 -15.04 1.33 5.56
CA PHE A 44 -13.93 1.08 4.65
C PHE A 44 -12.73 0.48 5.40
N ILE A 45 -11.84 -0.15 4.63
CA ILE A 45 -10.55 -0.69 5.06
C ILE A 45 -9.44 -0.15 4.13
N ALA A 46 -8.22 -0.70 4.24
CA ALA A 46 -7.09 -0.23 3.43
C ALA A 46 -7.28 -0.46 1.93
N SER A 47 -7.97 -1.53 1.54
CA SER A 47 -8.29 -1.84 0.14
C SER A 47 -9.78 -2.13 0.00
N ASN A 48 -10.48 -1.35 -0.83
CA ASN A 48 -11.91 -1.47 -1.03
C ASN A 48 -12.18 -1.65 -2.52
N SER A 49 -12.71 -2.80 -2.90
CA SER A 49 -13.02 -3.12 -4.29
C SER A 49 -14.54 -3.08 -4.52
N PHE A 50 -14.93 -2.38 -5.57
CA PHE A 50 -16.32 -2.23 -5.99
C PHE A 50 -16.45 -2.69 -7.43
N ALA A 51 -17.44 -3.55 -7.69
CA ALA A 51 -17.74 -4.03 -9.03
C ALA A 51 -19.22 -3.82 -9.37
N TRP A 52 -19.48 -3.40 -10.60
CA TRP A 52 -20.83 -3.27 -11.12
C TRP A 52 -20.92 -3.58 -12.61
N ASP A 53 -22.08 -4.05 -13.02
CA ASP A 53 -22.50 -4.08 -14.41
C ASP A 53 -23.45 -2.89 -14.66
N ALA A 54 -23.61 -2.50 -15.93
CA ALA A 54 -24.56 -1.47 -16.34
C ALA A 54 -26.02 -2.00 -16.29
N GLU A 55 -26.48 -2.32 -15.08
CA GLU A 55 -27.82 -2.78 -14.76
C GLU A 55 -28.57 -1.69 -13.98
N PHE A 56 -29.80 -1.37 -14.43
CA PHE A 56 -30.59 -0.26 -13.90
C PHE A 56 -32.02 -0.66 -13.61
N GLN A 57 -32.60 0.00 -12.60
CA GLN A 57 -34.04 0.02 -12.36
C GLN A 57 -34.54 1.46 -12.30
N VAL A 58 -35.81 1.67 -12.65
CA VAL A 58 -36.51 2.94 -12.44
C VAL A 58 -37.58 2.78 -11.37
N PHE A 59 -37.83 3.86 -10.63
CA PHE A 59 -38.88 3.92 -9.62
C PHE A 59 -39.42 5.35 -9.51
N GLY A 60 -40.62 5.51 -8.93
CA GLY A 60 -41.18 6.80 -8.56
C GLY A 60 -40.99 7.08 -7.08
N ALA A 61 -40.81 8.35 -6.70
CA ALA A 61 -40.85 8.81 -5.32
C ALA A 61 -41.58 10.15 -5.22
N LEU A 62 -42.20 10.41 -4.07
CA LEU A 62 -43.06 11.59 -3.89
C LEU A 62 -42.30 12.91 -3.93
N LYS A 63 -41.10 12.95 -3.37
CA LYS A 63 -40.30 14.17 -3.29
C LYS A 63 -38.81 13.90 -3.17
N PHE A 64 -38.03 14.84 -3.66
CA PHE A 64 -36.63 15.01 -3.29
C PHE A 64 -36.54 15.77 -1.97
N GLN A 65 -35.70 15.30 -1.05
CA GLN A 65 -35.44 15.97 0.22
C GLN A 65 -33.96 15.82 0.61
N GLY A 66 -33.18 16.85 0.34
CA GLY A 66 -31.75 16.89 0.64
C GLY A 66 -31.36 16.43 2.04
N GLY A 67 -30.29 15.65 2.13
CA GLY A 67 -29.75 15.07 3.37
C GLY A 67 -30.51 13.84 3.86
N PHE A 68 -31.68 13.52 3.30
CA PHE A 68 -32.44 12.32 3.66
C PHE A 68 -32.16 11.18 2.67
N GLN A 69 -32.44 9.95 3.10
CA GLN A 69 -32.40 8.80 2.21
C GLN A 69 -33.59 8.79 1.25
N VAL A 70 -33.34 8.44 -0.01
CA VAL A 70 -34.38 8.19 -1.00
C VAL A 70 -35.32 7.10 -0.50
N LYS A 71 -36.62 7.36 -0.61
CA LYS A 71 -37.69 6.40 -0.33
C LYS A 71 -38.51 6.20 -1.59
N ALA A 72 -38.40 5.03 -2.21
CA ALA A 72 -39.23 4.66 -3.34
C ALA A 72 -40.71 4.66 -2.92
N GLY A 73 -41.55 5.31 -3.70
CA GLY A 73 -43.01 5.33 -3.55
C GLY A 73 -43.73 4.33 -4.46
N THR A 74 -43.01 3.70 -5.39
CA THR A 74 -43.53 2.70 -6.33
C THR A 74 -42.69 1.43 -6.26
N ASN A 75 -43.12 0.36 -6.94
CA ASN A 75 -42.23 -0.75 -7.25
C ASN A 75 -41.10 -0.25 -8.17
N PRO A 76 -39.87 -0.79 -8.01
CA PRO A 76 -38.83 -0.63 -9.01
C PRO A 76 -39.10 -1.54 -10.21
N GLU A 77 -38.65 -1.13 -11.40
CA GLU A 77 -38.71 -1.94 -12.62
C GLU A 77 -37.38 -1.90 -13.36
N GLU A 78 -36.87 -3.08 -13.75
CA GLU A 78 -35.63 -3.21 -14.51
C GLU A 78 -35.81 -2.78 -15.96
N LEU A 79 -34.78 -2.15 -16.52
CA LEU A 79 -34.78 -1.73 -17.91
C LEU A 79 -33.38 -1.67 -18.50
N LYS A 80 -33.32 -1.82 -19.83
CA LYS A 80 -32.09 -1.67 -20.62
C LYS A 80 -32.15 -0.40 -21.45
N PHE A 81 -30.99 0.08 -21.90
CA PHE A 81 -30.90 1.20 -22.84
C PHE A 81 -31.78 0.97 -24.08
N GLY A 82 -32.44 2.02 -24.55
CA GLY A 82 -33.42 2.02 -25.64
C GLY A 82 -34.85 1.73 -25.18
N GLN A 83 -35.03 1.07 -24.03
CA GLN A 83 -36.36 0.68 -23.55
C GLN A 83 -37.08 1.82 -22.84
N SER A 84 -38.40 1.63 -22.70
CA SER A 84 -39.31 2.54 -22.01
C SER A 84 -40.15 1.82 -20.97
N VAL A 85 -40.35 2.43 -19.81
CA VAL A 85 -41.24 1.99 -18.74
C VAL A 85 -42.41 2.97 -18.63
N VAL A 86 -43.61 2.47 -18.34
CA VAL A 86 -44.78 3.32 -18.05
C VAL A 86 -45.04 3.31 -16.55
N LEU A 87 -45.03 4.47 -15.92
CA LEU A 87 -45.63 4.66 -14.61
C LEU A 87 -47.12 4.94 -14.82
N ASP A 88 -47.97 3.98 -14.46
CA ASP A 88 -49.40 4.06 -14.73
C ASP A 88 -50.15 5.01 -13.78
N SER A 89 -51.44 5.21 -14.04
CA SER A 89 -52.31 6.07 -13.23
C SER A 89 -52.51 5.60 -11.79
N ASN A 90 -52.12 4.36 -11.45
CA ASN A 90 -52.23 3.78 -10.11
C ASN A 90 -50.90 3.85 -9.34
N GLY A 91 -49.83 4.37 -9.96
CA GLY A 91 -48.52 4.50 -9.33
C GLY A 91 -47.69 3.22 -9.41
N VAL A 92 -47.98 2.34 -10.38
CA VAL A 92 -47.24 1.10 -10.62
C VAL A 92 -46.31 1.29 -11.81
N MET A 93 -45.03 0.97 -11.64
CA MET A 93 -44.08 0.87 -12.75
C MET A 93 -44.35 -0.42 -13.51
N GLN A 94 -44.77 -0.28 -14.76
CA GLN A 94 -45.10 -1.40 -15.65
C GLN A 94 -43.84 -1.98 -16.30
N PRO A 95 -43.86 -3.26 -16.74
CA PRO A 95 -42.70 -3.89 -17.36
C PRO A 95 -42.11 -3.09 -18.52
N ALA A 96 -40.77 -3.12 -18.64
CA ALA A 96 -40.07 -2.42 -19.71
C ALA A 96 -40.51 -2.91 -21.11
N THR A 97 -40.72 -1.98 -22.02
CA THR A 97 -41.15 -2.22 -23.41
C THR A 97 -40.21 -1.57 -24.42
N GLY A 98 -40.30 -2.01 -25.67
CA GLY A 98 -39.50 -1.49 -26.78
C GLY A 98 -38.14 -2.20 -26.94
N PRO A 99 -37.44 -1.91 -28.05
CA PRO A 99 -36.17 -2.53 -28.37
C PRO A 99 -35.05 -2.02 -27.46
N THR A 100 -34.05 -2.86 -27.22
CA THR A 100 -32.81 -2.43 -26.59
C THR A 100 -31.88 -1.80 -27.63
N ASP A 101 -31.13 -0.77 -27.24
CA ASP A 101 -30.13 -0.13 -28.09
C ASP A 101 -28.82 0.18 -27.33
N LYS A 102 -27.95 0.99 -27.95
CA LYS A 102 -26.67 1.45 -27.37
C LYS A 102 -26.66 2.97 -27.14
N SER A 103 -27.83 3.59 -27.03
CA SER A 103 -27.96 5.05 -26.86
C SER A 103 -27.45 5.53 -25.49
N GLY A 104 -27.43 4.65 -24.49
CA GLY A 104 -27.18 5.00 -23.09
C GLY A 104 -28.39 5.67 -22.42
N VAL A 105 -29.54 5.70 -23.09
CA VAL A 105 -30.75 6.37 -22.62
C VAL A 105 -31.85 5.34 -22.39
N PHE A 106 -32.62 5.49 -21.32
CA PHE A 106 -33.92 4.84 -21.17
C PHE A 106 -34.99 5.87 -20.79
N LYS A 107 -36.25 5.51 -20.99
CA LYS A 107 -37.38 6.45 -20.85
C LYS A 107 -38.40 5.97 -19.82
N VAL A 108 -38.98 6.92 -19.12
CA VAL A 108 -40.14 6.70 -18.24
C VAL A 108 -41.29 7.58 -18.72
N GLN A 109 -42.39 6.96 -19.12
CA GLN A 109 -43.64 7.66 -19.40
C GLN A 109 -44.44 7.76 -18.10
N ASN A 110 -44.55 8.96 -17.56
CA ASN A 110 -45.32 9.22 -16.34
C ASN A 110 -46.78 9.56 -16.67
N ASN A 111 -47.69 8.66 -16.33
CA ASN A 111 -49.15 8.82 -16.42
C ASN A 111 -49.85 8.92 -15.05
N TYR A 112 -49.08 8.94 -13.95
CA TYR A 112 -49.62 9.02 -12.59
C TYR A 112 -50.05 10.45 -12.22
N GLY A 113 -49.21 11.42 -12.56
CA GLY A 113 -49.29 12.79 -12.05
C GLY A 113 -47.93 13.23 -11.52
N ALA A 114 -47.90 14.32 -10.73
CA ALA A 114 -46.67 14.86 -10.16
C ALA A 114 -45.87 13.80 -9.36
N MET A 115 -44.73 13.36 -9.91
CA MET A 115 -43.89 12.31 -9.31
C MET A 115 -42.41 12.58 -9.63
N CYS A 116 -41.52 12.39 -8.66
CA CYS A 116 -40.09 12.38 -8.92
C CYS A 116 -39.69 11.01 -9.46
N ILE A 117 -38.88 10.97 -10.52
CA ILE A 117 -38.43 9.72 -11.12
C ILE A 117 -36.99 9.47 -10.69
N GLY A 118 -36.74 8.26 -10.19
CA GLY A 118 -35.43 7.83 -9.71
C GLY A 118 -34.87 6.66 -10.50
N VAL A 119 -33.57 6.44 -10.32
CA VAL A 119 -32.82 5.33 -10.91
C VAL A 119 -32.08 4.60 -9.80
N ASN A 120 -32.21 3.27 -9.75
CA ASN A 120 -31.30 2.41 -9.01
C ASN A 120 -30.25 1.85 -9.96
N ALA A 121 -29.06 1.61 -9.43
CA ALA A 121 -28.04 0.78 -10.06
C ALA A 121 -27.52 -0.26 -9.08
N LYS A 122 -26.98 -1.34 -9.62
CA LYS A 122 -26.50 -2.47 -8.83
C LYS A 122 -25.01 -2.32 -8.53
N LEU A 123 -24.63 -2.44 -7.26
CA LEU A 123 -23.23 -2.43 -6.81
C LEU A 123 -22.99 -3.65 -5.94
N GLY A 124 -22.00 -4.49 -6.30
CA GLY A 124 -21.71 -5.71 -5.55
C GLY A 124 -22.92 -6.64 -5.40
N GLY A 125 -23.84 -6.62 -6.37
CA GLY A 125 -25.06 -7.43 -6.36
C GLY A 125 -26.28 -6.76 -5.73
N ALA A 126 -26.13 -5.65 -5.01
CA ALA A 126 -27.24 -4.96 -4.32
C ALA A 126 -27.74 -3.74 -5.12
N TRP A 127 -29.06 -3.59 -5.21
CA TRP A 127 -29.69 -2.42 -5.80
C TRP A 127 -29.68 -1.23 -4.84
N SER A 128 -29.29 -0.06 -5.33
CA SER A 128 -29.35 1.18 -4.55
C SER A 128 -29.59 2.39 -5.45
N PRO A 129 -30.28 3.43 -4.94
CA PRO A 129 -30.59 4.61 -5.72
C PRO A 129 -29.31 5.40 -6.04
N ILE A 130 -29.20 5.83 -7.29
CA ILE A 130 -28.12 6.68 -7.81
C ILE A 130 -28.62 8.05 -8.26
N TYR A 131 -29.93 8.19 -8.43
CA TYR A 131 -30.56 9.40 -8.91
C TYR A 131 -32.00 9.50 -8.41
N LEU A 132 -32.42 10.74 -8.16
CA LEU A 132 -33.82 11.10 -8.03
C LEU A 132 -34.00 12.52 -8.59
N SER A 133 -35.00 12.73 -9.45
CA SER A 133 -35.27 14.06 -9.97
C SER A 133 -35.62 15.03 -8.84
N GLN A 134 -34.98 16.20 -8.84
CA GLN A 134 -35.17 17.22 -7.79
C GLN A 134 -36.58 17.83 -7.82
N THR A 135 -37.17 17.92 -9.01
CA THR A 135 -38.56 18.36 -9.21
C THR A 135 -39.41 17.19 -9.70
N PRO A 136 -40.69 17.13 -9.27
CA PRO A 136 -41.62 16.14 -9.78
C PRO A 136 -42.04 16.47 -11.20
N PHE A 137 -42.13 15.46 -12.05
CA PHE A 137 -42.69 15.58 -13.39
C PHE A 137 -44.21 15.47 -13.31
N ALA A 138 -44.95 16.45 -13.84
CA ALA A 138 -46.42 16.45 -13.81
C ALA A 138 -47.02 15.30 -14.64
N SER A 139 -46.55 15.10 -15.88
CA SER A 139 -46.91 13.98 -16.77
C SER A 139 -46.03 14.04 -18.02
N GLY A 140 -45.83 12.90 -18.70
CA GLY A 140 -45.10 12.84 -19.97
C GLY A 140 -43.86 11.94 -19.95
N VAL A 141 -43.07 12.00 -21.01
CA VAL A 141 -41.85 11.20 -21.16
C VAL A 141 -40.66 11.89 -20.50
N VAL A 142 -39.97 11.16 -19.64
CA VAL A 142 -38.69 11.55 -19.05
C VAL A 142 -37.60 10.66 -19.63
N SER A 143 -36.51 11.27 -20.11
CA SER A 143 -35.30 10.55 -20.53
C SER A 143 -34.27 10.56 -19.40
N LEU A 144 -33.66 9.41 -19.18
CA LEU A 144 -32.66 9.19 -18.14
C LEU A 144 -31.41 8.60 -18.79
N THR A 145 -30.28 9.22 -18.53
CA THR A 145 -28.98 8.90 -19.14
C THR A 145 -27.96 8.69 -18.03
N PRO A 146 -27.84 7.46 -17.49
CA PRO A 146 -26.73 7.10 -16.63
C PRO A 146 -25.41 7.21 -17.39
N ILE A 147 -24.38 7.71 -16.72
CA ILE A 147 -23.04 7.86 -17.26
C ILE A 147 -22.10 7.05 -16.38
N GLU A 148 -21.14 6.37 -17.01
CA GLU A 148 -20.08 5.62 -16.31
C GLU A 148 -19.01 6.59 -15.76
N LYS A 149 -19.45 7.54 -14.95
CA LYS A 149 -18.63 8.43 -14.14
C LYS A 149 -19.05 8.29 -12.69
N VAL A 150 -18.06 8.17 -11.81
CA VAL A 150 -18.29 8.02 -10.38
C VAL A 150 -17.55 9.12 -9.62
N LEU A 151 -18.20 9.64 -8.60
CA LEU A 151 -17.61 10.56 -7.64
C LEU A 151 -17.27 9.78 -6.38
N VAL A 152 -16.04 9.93 -5.87
CA VAL A 152 -15.57 9.27 -4.64
C VAL A 152 -15.13 10.31 -3.62
N TRP A 153 -15.56 10.16 -2.37
CA TRP A 153 -15.17 11.06 -1.27
C TRP A 153 -15.35 10.39 0.10
N PHE A 154 -14.91 11.08 1.16
CA PHE A 154 -15.22 10.71 2.54
C PHE A 154 -16.21 11.70 3.14
N ASP A 155 -17.27 11.19 3.78
CA ASP A 155 -18.24 12.04 4.48
C ASP A 155 -18.76 11.38 5.77
N ALA A 156 -19.05 12.18 6.79
CA ALA A 156 -19.49 11.70 8.11
C ALA A 156 -21.02 11.63 8.24
N LEU A 157 -21.76 12.37 7.43
CA LEU A 157 -23.22 12.51 7.56
C LEU A 157 -23.98 11.61 6.59
N SER A 158 -23.38 11.33 5.44
CA SER A 158 -24.03 10.60 4.35
C SER A 158 -23.96 9.09 4.52
N SER A 159 -24.91 8.40 3.90
CA SER A 159 -24.97 6.94 3.79
C SER A 159 -25.55 6.57 2.44
N THR A 160 -25.56 5.27 2.11
CA THR A 160 -26.26 4.78 0.91
C THR A 160 -27.68 5.34 0.82
N GLY A 161 -28.01 5.91 -0.34
CA GLY A 161 -29.28 6.53 -0.66
C GLY A 161 -29.48 7.96 -0.18
N THR A 162 -28.52 8.57 0.53
CA THR A 162 -28.61 9.98 0.93
C THR A 162 -28.66 10.88 -0.32
N MET A 163 -29.68 11.74 -0.39
CA MET A 163 -29.84 12.77 -1.41
C MET A 163 -28.88 13.94 -1.14
N LEU A 164 -28.02 14.26 -2.10
CA LEU A 164 -27.01 15.31 -1.98
C LEU A 164 -27.67 16.71 -2.08
N VAL A 165 -27.18 17.65 -1.27
CA VAL A 165 -27.60 19.05 -1.32
C VAL A 165 -26.46 20.02 -1.09
N ASP A 166 -25.55 19.66 -0.18
CA ASP A 166 -24.36 20.44 0.07
C ASP A 166 -23.25 20.04 -0.90
N ALA A 167 -22.31 20.97 -1.12
CA ALA A 167 -21.15 20.71 -1.94
C ALA A 167 -20.32 19.55 -1.37
N VAL A 168 -19.90 18.64 -2.26
CA VAL A 168 -19.07 17.50 -1.89
C VAL A 168 -17.61 17.91 -2.00
N THR A 169 -16.98 18.15 -0.85
CA THR A 169 -15.58 18.59 -0.78
C THR A 169 -14.60 17.43 -0.80
N ASN A 170 -13.35 17.71 -1.19
CA ASN A 170 -12.26 16.74 -1.19
C ASN A 170 -12.61 15.45 -1.94
N SER A 171 -13.25 15.61 -3.09
CA SER A 171 -13.74 14.51 -3.93
C SER A 171 -12.84 14.28 -5.14
N ILE A 172 -13.03 13.15 -5.80
CA ILE A 172 -12.42 12.81 -7.08
C ILE A 172 -13.47 12.22 -8.03
N GLU A 173 -13.56 12.77 -9.23
CA GLU A 173 -14.36 12.18 -10.32
C GLU A 173 -13.49 11.20 -11.12
N LEU A 174 -13.99 9.98 -11.29
CA LEU A 174 -13.36 8.93 -12.09
C LEU A 174 -14.25 8.61 -13.28
N ASP A 175 -13.74 8.85 -14.48
CA ASP A 175 -14.47 8.66 -15.74
C ASP A 175 -14.12 7.32 -16.39
N PHE A 176 -15.05 6.37 -16.42
CA PHE A 176 -14.88 5.04 -17.01
C PHE A 176 -15.18 5.00 -18.51
N THR A 177 -15.31 6.15 -19.18
CA THR A 177 -15.44 6.18 -20.64
C THR A 177 -14.20 5.57 -21.29
N GLY A 178 -14.38 4.45 -22.00
CA GLY A 178 -13.31 3.72 -22.68
C GLY A 178 -12.44 2.82 -21.79
N LYS A 179 -12.75 2.67 -20.50
CA LYS A 179 -12.03 1.77 -19.57
C LYS A 179 -12.97 1.10 -18.56
N THR A 180 -12.68 -0.14 -18.21
CA THR A 180 -13.50 -0.93 -17.28
C THR A 180 -12.88 -1.10 -15.91
N SER A 181 -11.67 -0.58 -15.68
CA SER A 181 -11.02 -0.63 -14.37
C SER A 181 -10.30 0.67 -14.07
N GLN A 182 -10.40 1.13 -12.82
CA GLN A 182 -9.64 2.24 -12.29
C GLN A 182 -9.29 2.00 -10.82
N SER A 183 -8.15 2.52 -10.43
CA SER A 183 -7.70 2.51 -9.04
C SER A 183 -7.34 3.92 -8.59
N VAL A 184 -7.71 4.25 -7.35
CA VAL A 184 -7.38 5.51 -6.71
C VAL A 184 -6.93 5.26 -5.28
N THR A 185 -5.99 6.07 -4.80
CA THR A 185 -5.54 6.02 -3.41
C THR A 185 -5.84 7.33 -2.71
N TYR A 186 -6.44 7.26 -1.52
CA TYR A 186 -6.49 8.37 -0.58
C TYR A 186 -5.25 8.35 0.30
N ALA A 187 -4.53 9.47 0.35
CA ALA A 187 -3.35 9.61 1.20
C ALA A 187 -3.18 11.03 1.70
N SER A 188 -2.65 11.15 2.91
CA SER A 188 -2.23 12.41 3.54
C SER A 188 -0.72 12.42 3.83
N ASP A 189 -0.24 13.52 4.43
CA ASP A 189 1.09 13.58 5.04
C ASP A 189 1.22 12.48 6.12
N PRO A 190 2.24 11.60 6.04
CA PRO A 190 2.51 10.61 7.07
C PRO A 190 2.60 11.19 8.50
N ASN A 191 3.02 12.44 8.64
CA ASN A 191 3.15 13.13 9.93
C ASN A 191 1.87 13.88 10.36
N LYS A 192 0.89 14.06 9.46
CA LYS A 192 -0.38 14.75 9.74
C LYS A 192 -1.55 14.06 9.04
N PRO A 193 -1.96 12.86 9.49
CA PRO A 193 -2.95 12.12 8.76
C PRO A 193 -4.37 12.71 8.90
N GLY A 194 -5.24 12.41 7.94
CA GLY A 194 -6.63 12.87 7.88
C GLY A 194 -6.88 14.13 7.03
N ASN A 195 -5.85 14.85 6.59
CA ASN A 195 -5.98 15.98 5.64
C ASN A 195 -5.42 15.62 4.26
N GLY A 196 -5.81 14.45 3.77
CA GLY A 196 -5.29 13.87 2.54
C GLY A 196 -5.99 14.32 1.27
N GLY A 197 -5.41 13.92 0.14
CA GLY A 197 -5.98 14.04 -1.20
C GLY A 197 -5.92 12.72 -1.94
N TRP A 198 -6.10 12.79 -3.26
CA TRP A 198 -6.27 11.62 -4.12
C TRP A 198 -5.06 11.41 -5.02
N ILE A 199 -4.70 10.15 -5.22
CA ILE A 199 -3.64 9.70 -6.12
C ILE A 199 -4.26 8.79 -7.16
N VAL A 200 -4.15 9.15 -8.44
CA VAL A 200 -4.70 8.38 -9.57
C VAL A 200 -3.55 7.99 -10.48
N GLY A 201 -3.40 6.69 -10.75
CA GLY A 201 -2.32 6.19 -11.62
C GLY A 201 -0.92 6.56 -11.13
N GLY A 202 -0.72 6.71 -9.82
CA GLY A 202 0.56 7.11 -9.21
C GLY A 202 0.81 8.61 -9.12
N SER A 203 -0.07 9.45 -9.69
CA SER A 203 0.08 10.91 -9.68
C SER A 203 -0.87 11.57 -8.70
N ALA A 204 -0.40 12.58 -7.96
CA ALA A 204 -1.24 13.35 -7.05
C ALA A 204 -2.20 14.21 -7.87
N VAL A 205 -3.48 14.17 -7.51
CA VAL A 205 -4.52 14.95 -8.18
C VAL A 205 -5.09 15.95 -7.19
N LEU A 206 -5.26 17.18 -7.65
CA LEU A 206 -5.99 18.20 -6.92
C LEU A 206 -7.39 17.69 -6.62
N SER A 207 -7.75 17.66 -5.34
CA SER A 207 -9.10 17.28 -4.93
C SER A 207 -10.07 18.37 -5.39
N SER A 208 -11.23 17.96 -5.87
CA SER A 208 -12.25 18.86 -6.36
C SER A 208 -13.39 18.99 -5.35
N THR A 209 -14.05 20.14 -5.37
CA THR A 209 -15.35 20.33 -4.75
C THR A 209 -16.40 20.23 -5.84
N TYR A 210 -17.32 19.28 -5.70
CA TYR A 210 -18.49 19.17 -6.56
C TYR A 210 -19.63 20.02 -5.97
N HIS A 211 -20.13 20.96 -6.75
CA HIS A 211 -21.25 21.83 -6.39
C HIS A 211 -22.55 21.24 -6.93
N VAL A 212 -23.37 20.68 -6.04
CA VAL A 212 -24.59 19.93 -6.39
C VAL A 212 -25.64 20.80 -7.09
N ASP A 213 -25.75 22.06 -6.71
CA ASP A 213 -26.69 23.03 -7.24
C ASP A 213 -26.40 23.38 -8.71
N THR A 214 -25.14 23.68 -9.01
CA THR A 214 -24.67 24.13 -10.32
C THR A 214 -24.18 22.99 -11.22
N ASP A 215 -23.99 21.79 -10.68
CA ASP A 215 -23.35 20.65 -11.36
C ASP A 215 -21.94 21.00 -11.90
N THR A 216 -21.19 21.77 -11.12
CA THR A 216 -19.84 22.19 -11.50
C THR A 216 -18.79 21.67 -10.52
N PHE A 217 -17.57 21.53 -11.02
CA PHE A 217 -16.41 21.26 -10.19
C PHE A 217 -15.60 22.53 -10.03
N SER A 218 -15.27 22.87 -8.79
CA SER A 218 -14.20 23.82 -8.51
C SER A 218 -12.99 23.05 -8.00
N LEU A 219 -11.82 23.40 -8.51
CA LEU A 219 -10.57 22.99 -7.89
C LEU A 219 -10.35 23.81 -6.62
N GLU A 220 -9.68 23.21 -5.64
CA GLU A 220 -9.20 23.93 -4.47
C GLU A 220 -8.39 25.16 -4.93
N THR A 221 -8.70 26.34 -4.39
CA THR A 221 -8.08 27.60 -4.83
C THR A 221 -6.58 27.57 -4.54
N PRO A 222 -5.71 27.97 -5.50
CA PRO A 222 -4.28 28.08 -5.27
C PRO A 222 -3.98 28.90 -4.02
N SER A 223 -3.38 28.26 -3.03
CA SER A 223 -3.10 28.87 -1.73
C SER A 223 -1.84 28.23 -1.14
N ALA A 224 -1.16 28.92 -0.22
CA ALA A 224 -0.01 28.33 0.47
C ALA A 224 -0.36 27.01 1.20
N PRO A 225 -1.55 26.87 1.85
CA PRO A 225 -2.03 25.58 2.35
C PRO A 225 -2.18 24.52 1.27
N LEU A 226 -2.74 24.85 0.10
CA LEU A 226 -2.86 23.90 -1.02
C LEU A 226 -1.50 23.49 -1.58
N LEU A 227 -0.56 24.42 -1.70
CA LEU A 227 0.83 24.09 -2.07
C LEU A 227 1.50 23.21 -1.01
N GLY A 228 1.22 23.46 0.27
CA GLY A 228 1.61 22.59 1.36
C GLY A 228 1.01 21.19 1.23
N LYS A 229 -0.30 21.08 0.99
CA LYS A 229 -1.03 19.83 0.80
C LYS A 229 -0.54 19.05 -0.41
N LEU A 230 -0.31 19.73 -1.54
CA LEU A 230 0.30 19.15 -2.73
C LEU A 230 1.73 18.72 -2.49
N SER A 231 2.54 19.53 -1.82
CA SER A 231 3.89 19.17 -1.43
C SER A 231 3.88 17.96 -0.50
N THR A 232 2.95 17.86 0.46
CA THR A 232 2.82 16.68 1.31
C THR A 232 2.30 15.45 0.57
N LEU A 233 1.41 15.62 -0.41
CA LEU A 233 0.95 14.52 -1.28
C LEU A 233 2.08 14.04 -2.17
N ILE A 234 2.80 14.96 -2.81
CA ILE A 234 3.99 14.69 -3.59
C ILE A 234 5.09 14.12 -2.70
N ASN A 235 5.23 14.55 -1.45
CA ASN A 235 6.16 13.98 -0.45
C ASN A 235 5.58 12.75 0.23
N SER A 236 4.33 12.36 0.00
CA SER A 236 3.80 11.04 0.35
C SER A 236 4.05 10.05 -0.81
N GLN A 237 4.23 10.59 -2.03
CA GLN A 237 4.73 9.89 -3.22
C GLN A 237 6.27 9.84 -3.26
N ASN A 238 6.92 10.91 -2.79
CA ASN A 238 8.36 11.16 -2.67
C ASN A 238 8.84 11.02 -1.22
N SER A 239 7.99 10.55 -0.30
CA SER A 239 8.41 9.63 0.77
C SER A 239 8.56 8.23 0.15
N LEU A 240 8.98 8.19 -1.12
CA LEU A 240 10.15 7.46 -1.52
C LEU A 240 11.42 8.30 -1.18
N PRO A 241 12.13 7.95 -0.11
CA PRO A 241 12.52 6.57 0.07
C PRO A 241 11.55 5.94 1.08
N LEU A 242 10.77 5.00 0.58
CA LEU A 242 10.75 3.69 1.14
C LEU A 242 11.81 3.05 0.27
N SER A 243 12.73 2.29 0.83
CA SER A 243 13.52 1.36 0.05
C SER A 243 12.58 0.73 -1.00
N LYS A 244 12.74 1.05 -2.30
CA LYS A 244 11.87 0.46 -3.36
C LYS A 244 11.90 -1.05 -3.29
N LEU A 245 13.00 -1.54 -2.71
CA LEU A 245 13.21 -2.81 -2.09
C LEU A 245 12.00 -3.32 -1.29
N ALA A 246 11.31 -4.29 -1.88
CA ALA A 246 10.43 -5.18 -1.16
C ALA A 246 11.04 -6.58 -1.17
N VAL A 247 10.85 -7.33 -0.09
CA VAL A 247 11.20 -8.74 -0.05
C VAL A 247 9.90 -9.54 -0.14
N SER A 248 9.74 -10.33 -1.18
CA SER A 248 8.67 -11.33 -1.25
C SER A 248 9.16 -12.62 -0.62
N ALA A 249 8.50 -13.10 0.42
CA ALA A 249 8.72 -14.42 1.00
C ALA A 249 7.64 -15.37 0.49
N SER A 250 8.05 -16.54 0.01
CA SER A 250 7.16 -17.61 -0.45
C SER A 250 7.50 -18.89 0.29
N LEU A 251 6.51 -19.43 0.99
CA LEU A 251 6.63 -20.61 1.85
C LEU A 251 5.65 -21.68 1.37
N GLU A 252 6.17 -22.85 1.02
CA GLU A 252 5.40 -23.98 0.53
C GLU A 252 5.33 -25.09 1.58
N PHE A 253 4.11 -25.51 1.93
CA PHE A 253 3.83 -26.60 2.85
C PHE A 253 3.47 -27.89 2.10
N TYR A 254 3.48 -29.02 2.81
CA TYR A 254 3.11 -30.32 2.24
C TYR A 254 1.61 -30.44 1.92
N ASP A 255 0.78 -29.67 2.60
CA ASP A 255 -0.67 -29.66 2.45
C ASP A 255 -1.27 -28.27 2.77
N GLU A 256 -2.50 -28.05 2.33
CA GLU A 256 -3.20 -26.77 2.44
C GLU A 256 -3.61 -26.42 3.88
N VAL A 257 -3.83 -27.43 4.74
CA VAL A 257 -4.21 -27.22 6.14
C VAL A 257 -3.03 -26.64 6.92
N SER A 258 -1.84 -27.21 6.71
CA SER A 258 -0.57 -26.70 7.25
C SER A 258 -0.31 -25.23 6.87
N ALA A 259 -0.61 -24.86 5.61
CA ALA A 259 -0.49 -23.49 5.13
C ALA A 259 -1.50 -22.54 5.81
N GLU A 260 -2.77 -22.97 5.99
CA GLU A 260 -3.80 -22.16 6.67
C GLU A 260 -3.46 -21.96 8.16
N GLU A 261 -2.94 -22.99 8.84
CA GLU A 261 -2.50 -22.90 10.23
C GLU A 261 -1.38 -21.89 10.41
N PHE A 262 -0.39 -21.87 9.50
CA PHE A 262 0.68 -20.88 9.52
C PHE A 262 0.16 -19.46 9.33
N VAL A 263 -0.73 -19.22 8.36
CA VAL A 263 -1.32 -17.89 8.12
C VAL A 263 -2.09 -17.41 9.35
N ARG A 264 -2.89 -18.28 9.98
CA ARG A 264 -3.63 -17.94 11.21
C ARG A 264 -2.69 -17.59 12.37
N TYR A 265 -1.59 -18.34 12.52
CA TYR A 265 -0.58 -18.06 13.53
C TYR A 265 0.12 -16.71 13.29
N ALA A 266 0.51 -16.44 12.06
CA ALA A 266 1.31 -15.27 11.69
C ALA A 266 0.51 -13.95 11.60
N PHE A 267 -0.82 -14.02 11.37
CA PHE A 267 -1.70 -12.85 11.19
C PHE A 267 -1.62 -11.83 12.35
N GLY A 268 -1.42 -12.29 13.59
CA GLY A 268 -1.30 -11.44 14.78
C GLY A 268 0.12 -11.14 15.24
N LYS A 269 1.15 -11.53 14.46
CA LYS A 269 2.56 -11.53 14.88
C LYS A 269 3.44 -10.59 14.06
N ARG A 270 2.87 -9.50 13.55
CA ARG A 270 3.60 -8.49 12.78
C ARG A 270 4.84 -8.00 13.55
N PRO A 271 6.06 -8.22 13.02
CA PRO A 271 7.29 -7.73 13.66
C PRO A 271 7.33 -6.19 13.66
N GLU A 272 7.88 -5.62 14.72
CA GLU A 272 8.09 -4.16 14.83
C GLU A 272 9.01 -3.67 13.70
N GLY A 273 8.64 -2.57 13.03
CA GLY A 273 9.41 -2.03 11.90
C GLY A 273 9.07 -2.64 10.54
N VAL A 274 8.12 -3.58 10.46
CA VAL A 274 7.60 -4.14 9.19
C VAL A 274 6.25 -3.51 8.83
N ARG A 275 6.20 -2.86 7.67
CA ARG A 275 5.05 -2.10 7.18
C ARG A 275 3.95 -2.99 6.63
N ASN A 276 4.31 -3.89 5.71
CA ASN A 276 3.37 -4.79 5.04
C ASN A 276 3.45 -6.18 5.66
N TRP A 277 2.31 -6.68 6.13
CA TRP A 277 2.21 -7.95 6.84
C TRP A 277 0.90 -8.68 6.48
N ASP A 278 0.62 -8.78 5.17
CA ASP A 278 -0.58 -9.42 4.63
C ASP A 278 -0.21 -10.65 3.81
N PHE A 279 -0.86 -11.78 4.11
CA PHE A 279 -0.57 -13.08 3.49
C PHE A 279 -1.55 -13.36 2.36
N VAL A 280 -1.02 -13.91 1.26
CA VAL A 280 -1.83 -14.49 0.19
C VAL A 280 -1.55 -16.00 0.18
N GLN A 281 -2.56 -16.79 0.51
CA GLN A 281 -2.47 -18.24 0.44
C GLN A 281 -3.04 -18.73 -0.90
N THR A 282 -2.28 -19.56 -1.62
CA THR A 282 -2.73 -20.27 -2.82
C THR A 282 -2.49 -21.76 -2.59
N SER A 283 -3.53 -22.48 -2.16
CA SER A 283 -3.43 -23.90 -1.77
C SER A 283 -2.34 -24.14 -0.74
N THR A 284 -1.23 -24.79 -1.10
CA THR A 284 -0.11 -25.13 -0.20
C THR A 284 0.94 -24.02 -0.05
N VAL A 285 0.87 -22.95 -0.84
CA VAL A 285 1.85 -21.87 -0.84
C VAL A 285 1.31 -20.64 -0.14
N VAL A 286 2.12 -20.06 0.74
CA VAL A 286 1.86 -18.81 1.44
C VAL A 286 2.87 -17.76 0.96
N GLU A 287 2.37 -16.70 0.36
CA GLU A 287 3.17 -15.57 -0.08
C GLU A 287 2.95 -14.36 0.81
N LEU A 288 4.04 -13.65 1.10
CA LEU A 288 4.04 -12.44 1.90
C LEU A 288 4.99 -11.43 1.28
N LYS A 289 4.50 -10.21 1.08
CA LYS A 289 5.34 -9.09 0.64
C LYS A 289 5.70 -8.20 1.82
N LEU A 290 7.00 -8.11 2.10
CA LEU A 290 7.59 -7.41 3.23
C LEU A 290 8.19 -6.08 2.80
N GLN A 291 7.99 -5.05 3.61
CA GLN A 291 8.57 -3.72 3.45
C GLN A 291 8.88 -3.11 4.83
N THR A 292 9.94 -2.30 4.94
CA THR A 292 10.29 -1.64 6.19
C THR A 292 9.37 -0.44 6.46
N GLU A 293 9.14 -0.12 7.74
CA GLU A 293 8.42 1.10 8.17
C GLU A 293 9.30 2.37 8.07
N LYS A 294 10.63 2.21 8.06
CA LYS A 294 11.62 3.27 7.94
C LYS A 294 12.64 2.94 6.86
N ASP A 295 13.24 3.97 6.28
CA ASP A 295 14.35 3.77 5.35
C ASP A 295 15.58 3.19 6.04
N GLN A 296 16.13 2.19 5.38
CA GLN A 296 17.40 1.56 5.68
C GLN A 296 18.11 1.32 4.34
N GLU A 297 19.44 1.22 4.36
CA GLU A 297 20.19 0.81 3.17
C GLU A 297 19.65 -0.53 2.63
N ASP A 298 19.59 -0.70 1.31
CA ASP A 298 18.94 -1.84 0.67
C ASP A 298 19.42 -3.18 1.27
N GLU A 299 20.71 -3.38 1.54
CA GLU A 299 21.20 -4.64 2.12
C GLU A 299 20.75 -4.86 3.57
N LEU A 300 20.71 -3.80 4.39
CA LEU A 300 20.22 -3.84 5.77
C LEU A 300 18.70 -4.07 5.81
N ALA A 301 17.96 -3.44 4.90
CA ALA A 301 16.52 -3.62 4.74
C ALA A 301 16.19 -5.05 4.29
N VAL A 302 16.90 -5.62 3.30
CA VAL A 302 16.69 -7.03 2.91
C VAL A 302 16.91 -7.94 4.10
N LYS A 303 18.04 -7.77 4.80
CA LYS A 303 18.42 -8.62 5.93
C LYS A 303 17.43 -8.53 7.07
N PHE A 304 17.04 -7.31 7.46
CA PHE A 304 16.03 -7.07 8.48
C PHE A 304 14.69 -7.73 8.14
N LEU A 305 14.20 -7.58 6.89
CA LEU A 305 12.92 -8.16 6.48
C LEU A 305 12.97 -9.69 6.44
N GLN A 306 14.09 -10.27 6.00
CA GLN A 306 14.31 -11.72 6.05
C GLN A 306 14.35 -12.24 7.50
N ASP A 307 15.12 -11.59 8.37
CA ASP A 307 15.25 -11.97 9.79
C ASP A 307 13.92 -11.82 10.54
N ALA A 308 13.15 -10.75 10.25
CA ALA A 308 11.82 -10.54 10.81
C ALA A 308 10.84 -11.64 10.41
N TYR A 309 10.86 -12.06 9.15
CA TYR A 309 10.04 -13.18 8.68
C TYR A 309 10.47 -14.52 9.28
N LEU A 310 11.78 -14.80 9.28
CA LEU A 310 12.35 -16.02 9.85
C LEU A 310 12.10 -16.13 11.35
N GLY A 311 12.11 -15.01 12.09
CA GLY A 311 11.78 -14.97 13.51
C GLY A 311 10.35 -15.44 13.79
N VAL A 312 9.38 -15.04 12.96
CA VAL A 312 8.00 -15.53 13.07
C VAL A 312 7.90 -16.98 12.66
N LEU A 313 8.55 -17.37 11.55
CA LEU A 313 8.54 -18.74 11.03
C LEU A 313 9.14 -19.74 12.02
N TYR A 314 10.31 -19.47 12.58
CA TYR A 314 10.97 -20.37 13.54
C TYR A 314 10.31 -20.41 14.91
N SER A 315 9.42 -19.46 15.20
CA SER A 315 8.58 -19.48 16.39
C SER A 315 7.27 -20.25 16.19
N PHE A 316 6.93 -20.63 14.96
CA PHE A 316 5.71 -21.38 14.65
C PHE A 316 5.86 -22.84 15.14
N PRO A 317 5.00 -23.33 16.05
CA PRO A 317 5.09 -24.70 16.58
C PRO A 317 4.45 -25.76 15.67
N GLY A 318 4.12 -25.41 14.42
CA GLY A 318 3.38 -26.25 13.49
C GLY A 318 4.27 -27.11 12.58
N PRO A 319 3.66 -27.72 11.54
CA PRO A 319 4.33 -28.70 10.66
C PRO A 319 5.46 -28.07 9.83
N GLU A 320 6.44 -28.90 9.45
CA GLU A 320 7.59 -28.49 8.64
C GLU A 320 7.16 -28.04 7.23
N TYR A 321 7.87 -27.05 6.70
CA TYR A 321 7.67 -26.55 5.35
C TYR A 321 8.59 -27.26 4.35
N MET A 322 8.16 -27.36 3.09
CA MET A 322 8.93 -28.01 2.02
C MET A 322 9.97 -27.05 1.43
N LYS A 323 9.60 -25.77 1.26
CA LYS A 323 10.44 -24.78 0.59
C LYS A 323 10.18 -23.37 1.10
N LEU A 324 11.25 -22.63 1.33
CA LEU A 324 11.23 -21.19 1.59
C LEU A 324 12.04 -20.47 0.51
N THR A 325 11.46 -19.45 -0.09
CA THR A 325 12.13 -18.60 -1.10
C THR A 325 11.95 -17.14 -0.75
N PHE A 326 13.03 -16.37 -0.85
CA PHE A 326 12.98 -14.91 -0.80
C PHE A 326 13.30 -14.32 -2.17
N GLN A 327 12.49 -13.37 -2.61
CA GLN A 327 12.70 -12.62 -3.83
C GLN A 327 12.81 -11.14 -3.51
N ILE A 328 13.92 -10.53 -3.92
CA ILE A 328 14.17 -9.10 -3.75
C ILE A 328 13.58 -8.38 -4.97
N LEU A 329 12.72 -7.40 -4.72
CA LEU A 329 12.02 -6.62 -5.76
C LEU A 329 12.50 -5.17 -5.72
N ASN A 330 12.81 -4.58 -6.88
CA ASN A 330 13.21 -3.18 -7.09
C ASN A 330 14.46 -2.69 -6.34
N ARG A 331 15.56 -3.44 -6.39
CA ARG A 331 16.89 -2.94 -5.95
C ARG A 331 17.28 -1.71 -6.78
N HIS A 332 17.64 -0.60 -6.14
CA HIS A 332 18.10 0.59 -6.85
C HIS A 332 19.61 0.49 -7.12
N SER A 333 20.01 0.23 -8.37
CA SER A 333 21.36 0.57 -8.82
C SER A 333 21.39 2.06 -9.20
N LEU A 334 22.17 2.88 -8.49
CA LEU A 334 22.48 4.24 -8.92
C LEU A 334 23.31 4.20 -10.23
N PRO A 335 23.12 5.15 -11.16
CA PRO A 335 23.91 5.22 -12.38
C PRO A 335 25.33 5.67 -12.05
N THR A 336 26.30 4.86 -12.48
CA THR A 336 27.71 5.25 -12.58
C THR A 336 27.81 6.49 -13.45
N SER A 337 28.33 7.58 -12.89
CA SER A 337 28.76 8.75 -13.66
C SER A 337 29.78 8.29 -14.70
N ALA A 338 29.58 8.72 -15.95
CA ALA A 338 30.33 8.29 -17.10
C ALA A 338 31.85 8.45 -16.93
N GLU A 339 32.58 7.35 -17.07
CA GLU A 339 33.86 7.36 -17.77
C GLU A 339 33.88 6.27 -18.84
N THR A 340 34.30 6.75 -20.01
CA THR A 340 34.52 6.16 -21.32
C THR A 340 34.79 4.65 -21.41
N ASN A 341 34.14 4.03 -22.41
CA ASN A 341 34.46 2.74 -23.00
C ASN A 341 35.98 2.53 -23.18
N VAL A 342 36.57 1.67 -22.35
CA VAL A 342 37.72 0.82 -22.74
C VAL A 342 37.60 -0.50 -21.97
N ALA A 343 37.44 -1.61 -22.70
CA ALA A 343 37.76 -2.95 -22.18
C ALA A 343 39.20 -3.31 -22.64
N PRO A 344 39.90 -4.29 -22.04
CA PRO A 344 39.83 -4.87 -20.70
C PRO A 344 41.21 -4.87 -19.98
N ALA A 345 41.28 -4.84 -18.64
CA ALA A 345 42.50 -5.17 -17.89
C ALA A 345 42.23 -5.60 -16.44
N ALA A 346 43.12 -6.45 -15.91
CA ALA A 346 43.02 -7.27 -14.69
C ALA A 346 43.24 -6.49 -13.35
N PRO A 347 43.54 -7.20 -12.24
CA PRO A 347 42.69 -7.55 -11.10
C PRO A 347 42.65 -6.49 -9.98
N ASN A 348 41.65 -6.63 -9.09
CA ASN A 348 41.46 -5.92 -7.81
C ASN A 348 42.72 -5.26 -7.21
N VAL A 349 42.80 -3.93 -7.28
CA VAL A 349 43.70 -3.15 -6.43
C VAL A 349 42.97 -2.94 -5.10
N VAL A 350 43.38 -3.68 -4.07
CA VAL A 350 42.94 -3.46 -2.68
C VAL A 350 43.44 -2.09 -2.25
N ASP A 351 42.56 -1.14 -1.97
CA ASP A 351 42.94 0.12 -1.32
C ASP A 351 43.43 -0.23 0.10
N PRO A 352 44.73 -0.04 0.43
CA PRO A 352 45.28 -0.45 1.71
C PRO A 352 44.59 0.24 2.89
N ARG A 353 43.92 1.38 2.68
CA ARG A 353 43.21 2.17 3.71
C ARG A 353 41.89 1.54 4.15
N SER A 354 41.33 0.66 3.33
CA SER A 354 40.16 -0.16 3.63
C SER A 354 40.50 -1.42 4.42
N SER A 355 41.80 -1.72 4.61
CA SER A 355 42.25 -2.85 5.44
C SER A 355 42.87 -2.36 6.75
N GLY A 356 42.80 -3.18 7.78
CA GLY A 356 43.29 -2.79 9.10
C GLY A 356 43.63 -3.97 9.99
N GLU A 357 44.28 -3.65 11.11
CA GLU A 357 44.63 -4.62 12.13
C GLU A 357 43.95 -4.28 13.45
N LEU A 358 43.30 -5.27 14.06
CA LEU A 358 42.69 -5.13 15.38
C LEU A 358 43.38 -6.06 16.37
N ARG A 359 43.74 -5.51 17.53
CA ARG A 359 44.27 -6.27 18.66
C ARG A 359 43.18 -6.42 19.72
N ILE A 360 42.77 -7.64 20.05
CA ILE A 360 41.70 -7.90 21.03
C ILE A 360 42.26 -8.63 22.25
N ILE A 361 41.96 -8.15 23.46
CA ILE A 361 42.43 -8.72 24.72
C ILE A 361 41.29 -9.43 25.45
N TYR A 362 41.56 -10.64 25.95
CA TYR A 362 40.63 -11.49 26.67
C TYR A 362 41.15 -11.83 28.07
N SER A 363 40.24 -12.24 28.95
CA SER A 363 40.58 -12.57 30.34
C SER A 363 41.32 -13.91 30.49
N SER A 364 41.31 -14.78 29.47
CA SER A 364 41.99 -16.07 29.49
C SER A 364 42.41 -16.56 28.09
N ALA A 365 43.40 -17.46 28.05
CA ALA A 365 43.91 -18.03 26.81
C ALA A 365 42.89 -18.91 26.06
N SER A 366 42.01 -19.60 26.79
CA SER A 366 40.91 -20.37 26.19
C SER A 366 39.91 -19.46 25.47
N GLN A 367 39.61 -18.29 26.04
CA GLN A 367 38.71 -17.31 25.41
C GLN A 367 39.33 -16.70 24.16
N ALA A 368 40.62 -16.36 24.21
CA ALA A 368 41.33 -15.87 23.02
C ALA A 368 41.34 -16.93 21.90
N ALA A 369 41.53 -18.21 22.23
CA ALA A 369 41.50 -19.31 21.27
C ALA A 369 40.11 -19.56 20.66
N ASP A 370 39.05 -19.51 21.46
CA ASP A 370 37.67 -19.65 20.97
C ASP A 370 37.28 -18.45 20.10
N ALA A 371 37.63 -17.24 20.53
CA ALA A 371 37.40 -16.03 19.76
C ALA A 371 38.15 -16.03 18.42
N ALA A 372 39.42 -16.47 18.37
CA ALA A 372 40.16 -16.57 17.11
C ALA A 372 39.48 -17.52 16.10
N LYS A 373 38.95 -18.66 16.57
CA LYS A 373 38.16 -19.57 15.73
C LYS A 373 36.85 -18.93 15.27
N GLY A 374 36.14 -18.26 16.17
CA GLY A 374 34.90 -17.54 15.86
C GLY A 374 35.11 -16.45 14.80
N ILE A 375 36.17 -15.65 14.95
CA ILE A 375 36.51 -14.56 14.01
C ILE A 375 36.92 -15.14 12.66
N THR A 376 37.71 -16.21 12.64
CA THR A 376 38.08 -16.88 11.39
C THR A 376 36.86 -17.49 10.70
N ALA A 377 35.88 -17.99 11.45
CA ALA A 377 34.62 -18.52 10.89
C ALA A 377 33.71 -17.42 10.31
N LEU A 378 33.93 -16.14 10.64
CA LEU A 378 33.25 -15.01 10.00
C LEU A 378 33.85 -14.70 8.62
N ALA A 379 35.00 -15.28 8.26
CA ALA A 379 35.55 -15.13 6.91
C ALA A 379 34.63 -15.81 5.89
N GLY A 380 34.26 -15.09 4.83
CA GLY A 380 33.23 -15.49 3.87
C GLY A 380 32.31 -14.32 3.49
N ASN A 381 31.48 -14.49 2.46
CA ASN A 381 30.56 -13.45 1.97
C ASN A 381 31.21 -12.07 1.73
N GLY A 382 32.48 -12.07 1.27
CA GLY A 382 33.23 -10.85 1.00
C GLY A 382 34.15 -10.38 2.15
N LEU A 383 34.02 -10.93 3.36
CA LEU A 383 34.92 -10.65 4.49
C LEU A 383 36.16 -11.54 4.46
N ALA A 384 37.34 -10.94 4.60
CA ALA A 384 38.62 -11.63 4.71
C ALA A 384 39.24 -11.35 6.09
N TYR A 385 38.86 -12.15 7.08
CA TYR A 385 39.42 -12.08 8.42
C TYR A 385 40.44 -13.20 8.64
N VAL A 386 41.59 -12.83 9.23
CA VAL A 386 42.60 -13.77 9.69
C VAL A 386 42.88 -13.46 11.14
N ALA A 387 42.62 -14.42 12.03
CA ALA A 387 42.76 -14.22 13.47
C ALA A 387 43.72 -15.24 14.08
N ASP A 388 44.78 -14.74 14.72
CA ASP A 388 45.82 -15.56 15.35
C ASP A 388 45.99 -15.19 16.82
N VAL A 389 46.10 -16.22 17.68
CA VAL A 389 46.42 -16.03 19.10
C VAL A 389 47.92 -15.79 19.25
N HIS A 390 48.30 -14.70 19.91
CA HIS A 390 49.72 -14.37 20.07
C HIS A 390 50.46 -15.33 21.01
N SER A 391 51.73 -15.62 20.71
CA SER A 391 52.49 -16.73 21.32
C SER A 391 52.89 -16.54 22.79
N ASP A 392 53.10 -15.30 23.23
CA ASP A 392 53.86 -15.05 24.46
C ASP A 392 52.99 -15.05 25.74
N ASP A 393 51.80 -14.45 25.69
CA ASP A 393 50.86 -14.37 26.84
C ASP A 393 49.52 -15.10 26.59
N LYS A 394 49.27 -15.56 25.34
CA LYS A 394 48.06 -16.26 24.84
C LYS A 394 46.70 -15.64 25.15
N GLN A 395 46.63 -14.48 25.79
CA GLN A 395 45.40 -13.79 26.20
C GLN A 395 44.93 -12.72 25.20
N TRP A 396 45.58 -12.60 24.05
CA TRP A 396 45.17 -11.63 23.03
C TRP A 396 45.24 -12.21 21.61
N VAL A 397 44.33 -11.72 20.77
CA VAL A 397 44.13 -12.14 19.38
C VAL A 397 44.51 -10.97 18.48
N ARG A 398 45.38 -11.25 17.49
CA ARG A 398 45.66 -10.33 16.38
C ARG A 398 44.69 -10.68 15.25
N VAL A 399 43.97 -9.68 14.75
CA VAL A 399 43.02 -9.87 13.65
C VAL A 399 43.42 -8.96 12.50
N LEU A 400 43.69 -9.55 11.34
CA LEU A 400 43.81 -8.84 10.08
C LEU A 400 42.43 -8.76 9.43
N LEU A 401 42.04 -7.56 9.04
CA LEU A 401 40.71 -7.21 8.57
C LEU A 401 40.79 -6.64 7.16
N SER A 402 40.12 -7.28 6.21
CA SER A 402 39.99 -6.76 4.85
C SER A 402 38.71 -7.27 4.17
N LEU A 403 38.43 -6.71 3.00
CA LEU A 403 37.40 -7.21 2.09
C LEU A 403 38.06 -7.98 0.94
N THR A 404 37.41 -9.06 0.53
CA THR A 404 37.76 -9.79 -0.70
C THR A 404 37.47 -8.94 -1.93
N PHE A 405 36.47 -8.06 -1.84
CA PHE A 405 36.04 -7.13 -2.89
C PHE A 405 35.76 -5.74 -2.28
N PRO A 406 36.79 -4.89 -2.09
CA PRO A 406 36.60 -3.52 -1.60
C PRO A 406 35.76 -2.70 -2.59
N SER A 407 34.89 -1.82 -2.08
CA SER A 407 34.05 -0.94 -2.89
C SER A 407 34.79 0.26 -3.46
N GLY A 408 35.97 0.58 -2.92
CA GLY A 408 36.71 1.79 -3.23
C GLY A 408 36.28 3.02 -2.41
N ASN A 409 35.23 2.88 -1.58
CA ASN A 409 34.87 3.85 -0.56
C ASN A 409 35.40 3.37 0.79
N VAL A 410 36.46 4.03 1.27
CA VAL A 410 37.18 3.63 2.49
C VAL A 410 36.29 3.60 3.73
N ASP A 411 35.40 4.58 3.92
CA ASP A 411 34.56 4.61 5.13
C ASP A 411 33.49 3.51 5.10
N GLN A 412 32.90 3.25 3.94
CA GLN A 412 31.95 2.17 3.73
C GLN A 412 32.60 0.79 3.91
N ASP A 413 33.78 0.59 3.33
CA ASP A 413 34.54 -0.66 3.46
C ASP A 413 34.90 -0.95 4.92
N ARG A 414 35.29 0.08 5.68
CA ARG A 414 35.60 -0.04 7.11
C ARG A 414 34.40 -0.44 7.95
N HIS A 415 33.21 0.13 7.68
CA HIS A 415 31.98 -0.25 8.37
C HIS A 415 31.54 -1.68 8.03
N ALA A 416 31.61 -2.06 6.75
CA ALA A 416 31.33 -3.43 6.31
C ALA A 416 32.25 -4.46 6.98
N ILE A 417 33.49 -4.07 7.26
CA ILE A 417 34.46 -4.87 8.01
C ILE A 417 34.18 -4.89 9.53
N VAL A 418 33.79 -3.78 10.15
CA VAL A 418 33.76 -3.69 11.62
C VAL A 418 32.41 -4.13 12.20
N ASP A 419 31.30 -3.81 11.56
CA ASP A 419 29.97 -4.02 12.15
C ASP A 419 29.64 -5.51 12.40
N PRO A 420 29.94 -6.45 11.47
CA PRO A 420 29.75 -7.88 11.71
C PRO A 420 30.66 -8.41 12.84
N LEU A 421 31.89 -7.90 12.92
CA LEU A 421 32.86 -8.29 13.93
C LEU A 421 32.44 -7.79 15.32
N ALA A 422 32.06 -6.52 15.44
CA ALA A 422 31.56 -5.95 16.69
C ALA A 422 30.30 -6.69 17.18
N THR A 423 29.37 -6.97 16.27
CA THR A 423 28.16 -7.76 16.58
C THR A 423 28.53 -9.14 17.11
N ALA A 424 29.50 -9.83 16.51
CA ALA A 424 29.93 -11.15 16.97
C ALA A 424 30.64 -11.10 18.34
N LEU A 425 31.50 -10.10 18.56
CA LEU A 425 32.26 -9.95 19.80
C LEU A 425 31.38 -9.66 21.03
N PHE A 426 30.25 -8.98 20.84
CA PHE A 426 29.38 -8.52 21.92
C PHE A 426 27.99 -9.16 21.95
N GLY A 427 27.58 -9.85 20.89
CA GLY A 427 26.24 -10.43 20.73
C GLY A 427 26.03 -11.77 21.45
N GLY A 428 27.08 -12.38 22.01
CA GLY A 428 27.00 -13.65 22.73
C GLY A 428 26.74 -14.85 21.81
N GLY A 429 27.75 -15.71 21.64
CA GLY A 429 27.66 -16.87 20.75
C GLY A 429 28.55 -18.03 21.19
N GLN A 430 28.49 -19.15 20.47
CA GLN A 430 29.23 -20.39 20.81
C GLN A 430 30.74 -20.13 21.00
N TYR A 431 31.32 -19.22 20.21
CA TYR A 431 32.74 -18.82 20.25
C TYR A 431 33.00 -17.51 21.00
N PHE A 432 31.95 -16.77 21.40
CA PHE A 432 32.02 -15.44 22.03
C PHE A 432 31.19 -15.42 23.32
N LYS A 433 31.45 -16.40 24.21
CA LYS A 433 30.67 -16.58 25.46
C LYS A 433 30.86 -15.45 26.47
N GLN A 434 31.99 -14.75 26.40
CA GLN A 434 32.28 -13.57 27.21
C GLN A 434 32.84 -12.47 26.30
N PRO A 435 32.45 -11.20 26.52
CA PRO A 435 32.93 -10.11 25.70
C PRO A 435 34.43 -9.87 25.90
N PRO A 436 35.12 -9.28 24.90
CA PRO A 436 36.49 -8.84 25.06
C PRO A 436 36.61 -7.76 26.14
N LEU A 437 37.83 -7.50 26.63
CA LEU A 437 38.12 -6.45 27.62
C LEU A 437 38.12 -5.04 27.00
N PHE A 438 37.06 -4.72 26.26
CA PHE A 438 36.81 -3.44 25.62
C PHE A 438 35.51 -2.81 26.14
N PRO A 439 35.38 -1.47 26.03
CA PRO A 439 34.08 -0.81 26.12
C PRO A 439 33.10 -1.41 25.09
N ASN A 440 31.88 -1.70 25.54
CA ASN A 440 30.89 -2.46 24.78
C ASN A 440 30.12 -1.58 23.77
N THR A 441 30.80 -1.06 22.74
CA THR A 441 30.15 -0.34 21.62
C THR A 441 30.83 -0.64 20.27
N PRO A 442 30.07 -0.76 19.16
CA PRO A 442 30.63 -0.92 17.81
C PRO A 442 31.58 0.21 17.41
N ASP A 443 31.24 1.45 17.79
CA ASP A 443 32.08 2.63 17.57
C ASP A 443 33.49 2.45 18.15
N PHE A 444 33.59 1.81 19.33
CA PHE A 444 34.88 1.57 19.96
C PHE A 444 35.74 0.60 19.15
N VAL A 445 35.14 -0.43 18.54
CA VAL A 445 35.87 -1.37 17.67
C VAL A 445 36.39 -0.63 16.44
N MET A 446 35.58 0.23 15.83
CA MET A 446 35.96 1.04 14.67
C MET A 446 37.18 1.94 14.96
N TYR A 447 37.23 2.56 16.15
CA TYR A 447 38.37 3.36 16.60
C TYR A 447 39.59 2.52 17.02
N ALA A 448 39.38 1.28 17.45
CA ALA A 448 40.45 0.39 17.89
C ALA A 448 41.21 -0.29 16.74
N VAL A 449 40.62 -0.33 15.53
CA VAL A 449 41.30 -0.84 14.33
C VAL A 449 42.41 0.13 13.89
N GLN A 450 43.61 -0.40 13.72
CA GLN A 450 44.71 0.30 13.06
C GLN A 450 44.55 0.16 11.55
N TRP A 451 43.87 1.12 10.93
CA TRP A 451 43.68 1.17 9.48
C TRP A 451 44.98 1.50 8.75
N GLY A 452 45.12 0.96 7.53
CA GLY A 452 46.21 1.32 6.62
C GLY A 452 46.23 2.83 6.34
N LYS A 453 47.46 3.38 6.22
CA LYS A 453 47.69 4.79 5.88
C LYS A 453 48.06 4.90 4.39
N ASP A 454 47.89 6.10 3.83
CA ASP A 454 48.29 6.44 2.45
C ASP A 454 49.75 6.09 2.13
#